data_AF-A0A662HAC0-F1
#
_entry.id   AF-A0A662HAC0-F1
#
_cell.length_a   1.000
_cell.length_b   1.000
_cell.length_c   1.000
_cell.angle_alpha   90.00
_cell.angle_beta   90.00
_cell.angle_gamma   90.00
#
_symmetry.space_group_name_H-M   'P 1'
#
loop_
_entity.id
_entity.type
_entity.pdbx_description
1 polymer ?
#
loop_
_entity_poly.entity_id
_entity_poly.type
_entity_poly.pdbx_seq_one_letter_code
_entity_poly.pdbx_strand_id
1 'polypeptide(L)' 'LPLLCEEKKIPYVYVPSKQQLGKAAGLEVAAASACIIEPGDARDLVEEIAKQVQELKVKAGSKT' A
#
# COMPACT_ATOMS: atom_id res chain seq x y z
N LEU A 1 7.57 10.03 0.94
CA LEU A 1 6.64 8.97 1.39
C LEU A 1 7.34 7.63 1.49
N PRO A 2 7.94 7.08 0.42
CA PRO A 2 8.60 5.75 0.48
C PRO A 2 9.66 5.64 1.59
N LEU A 3 10.65 6.55 1.62
CA LEU A 3 11.69 6.56 2.68
C LEU A 3 11.13 6.59 4.11
N LEU A 4 10.09 7.39 4.35
CA LEU A 4 9.47 7.48 5.68
C LEU A 4 8.73 6.18 6.05
N CYS A 5 8.07 5.54 5.08
CA CYS A 5 7.47 4.22 5.28
C CYS A 5 8.53 3.17 5.58
N GLU A 6 9.72 3.26 4.99
CA GLU A 6 10.84 2.34 5.29
C GLU A 6 11.41 2.54 6.69
N GLU A 7 11.66 3.79 7.07
CA GLU A 7 12.17 4.14 8.39
C GLU A 7 11.21 3.67 9.50
N LYS A 8 9.90 3.85 9.28
CA LYS A 8 8.85 3.41 10.22
C LYS A 8 8.44 1.94 10.05
N LYS A 9 9.05 1.20 9.12
CA LYS A 9 8.72 -0.20 8.80
C LYS A 9 7.24 -0.42 8.44
N ILE A 10 6.62 0.56 7.79
CA ILE A 10 5.25 0.52 7.30
C ILE A 10 5.24 -0.08 5.89
N PRO A 11 4.47 -1.16 5.63
CA PRO A 11 4.33 -1.73 4.30
C PRO A 11 3.65 -0.72 3.38
N TYR A 12 4.16 -0.57 2.16
CA TYR A 12 3.59 0.31 1.14
C TYR A 12 3.68 -0.36 -0.24
N VAL A 13 2.73 -0.02 -1.11
CA VAL A 13 2.67 -0.52 -2.49
C VAL A 13 2.32 0.63 -3.43
N TYR A 14 2.79 0.54 -4.67
CA TYR A 14 2.42 1.47 -5.72
C TYR A 14 1.21 0.96 -6.48
N VAL A 15 0.31 1.87 -6.83
CA VAL A 15 -0.86 1.59 -7.65
C VAL A 15 -0.72 2.26 -9.02
N PRO A 16 -1.20 1.64 -10.10
CA PRO A 16 -1.02 2.14 -11.46
C PRO A 16 -1.88 3.37 -11.79
N SER A 17 -2.98 3.61 -11.05
CA SER A 17 -3.92 4.69 -11.33
C SER A 17 -4.37 5.45 -10.07
N LYS A 18 -4.16 6.76 -10.08
CA LYS A 18 -4.61 7.70 -9.03
C LYS A 18 -6.14 7.83 -8.96
N GLN A 19 -6.81 7.72 -10.11
CA GLN A 19 -8.28 7.78 -10.17
C GLN A 19 -8.91 6.54 -9.53
N GLN A 20 -8.38 5.35 -9.81
CA GLN A 20 -8.89 4.12 -9.20
C GLN A 20 -8.67 4.12 -7.68
N LEU A 21 -7.53 4.63 -7.21
CA LEU A 21 -7.26 4.76 -5.78
C LEU A 21 -8.27 5.67 -5.09
N GLY A 22 -8.53 6.84 -5.67
CA GLY A 22 -9.52 7.79 -5.13
C GLY A 22 -10.90 7.16 -5.04
N LYS A 23 -11.37 6.53 -6.12
CA LYS A 23 -12.67 5.85 -6.17
C LYS A 23 -12.76 4.73 -5.13
N ALA A 24 -11.71 3.92 -4.96
CA ALA A 24 -11.67 2.85 -3.95
C ALA A 24 -11.67 3.40 -2.52
N ALA A 25 -11.10 4.58 -2.30
CA ALA A 25 -11.14 5.29 -1.02
C ALA A 25 -12.47 6.05 -0.78
N GLY A 26 -13.45 5.95 -1.69
CA GLY A 26 -14.74 6.64 -1.59
C GLY A 26 -14.70 8.12 -2.00
N LEU A 27 -13.65 8.55 -2.70
CA LEU A 27 -13.49 9.91 -3.21
C LEU A 27 -13.93 10.00 -4.69
N GLU A 28 -14.57 11.11 -5.06
CA GLU A 28 -14.90 11.42 -6.47
C GLU A 28 -13.71 11.97 -7.26
N VAL A 29 -12.59 12.24 -6.58
CA VAL A 29 -11.36 12.81 -7.14
C VAL A 29 -10.20 11.83 -7.07
N ALA A 30 -9.17 12.06 -7.90
CA ALA A 30 -7.96 11.24 -7.87
C ALA A 30 -7.20 11.41 -6.55
N ALA A 31 -6.76 10.28 -5.96
CA ALA A 31 -5.90 10.27 -4.78
C ALA A 31 -4.46 9.97 -5.18
N ALA A 32 -3.52 10.78 -4.71
CA ALA A 32 -2.09 10.53 -4.92
C ALA A 32 -1.55 9.42 -4.01
N SER A 33 -2.13 9.27 -2.82
CA SER A 33 -1.77 8.28 -1.81
C SER A 33 -2.95 8.07 -0.86
N ALA A 34 -3.05 6.89 -0.26
CA ALA A 34 -4.01 6.56 0.78
C ALA A 34 -3.32 5.74 1.87
N CYS A 35 -3.80 5.82 3.10
CA CYS A 35 -3.36 4.96 4.20
C CYS A 35 -4.56 4.28 4.85
N ILE A 36 -4.36 3.04 5.27
CA ILE A 36 -5.35 2.29 6.03
C ILE A 36 -4.94 2.44 7.50
N ILE A 37 -5.73 3.16 8.28
CA ILE A 37 -5.50 3.34 9.73
C ILE A 37 -6.20 2.23 10.50
N GLU A 38 -7.47 1.95 10.15
CA GLU A 38 -8.30 0.93 10.76
C GLU A 38 -8.87 0.02 9.67
N PRO A 39 -8.41 -1.24 9.56
CA PRO A 39 -8.82 -2.14 8.49
C PRO A 39 -10.22 -2.76 8.69
N GLY A 40 -10.80 -2.65 9.90
CA GLY A 40 -12.11 -3.22 10.22
C GLY A 40 -12.18 -4.72 9.87
N ASP A 41 -13.24 -5.10 9.16
CA ASP A 41 -13.47 -6.48 8.72
C ASP A 41 -12.47 -6.99 7.67
N ALA A 42 -11.74 -6.09 7.01
CA ALA A 42 -10.75 -6.44 5.98
C ALA A 42 -9.35 -6.74 6.56
N ARG A 43 -9.23 -6.89 7.89
CA ARG A 43 -7.94 -7.08 8.56
C ARG A 43 -7.13 -8.23 7.99
N ASP A 44 -7.73 -9.40 7.83
CA ASP A 44 -7.04 -10.61 7.34
C ASP A 44 -6.49 -10.39 5.91
N LEU A 45 -7.28 -9.74 5.06
CA LEU A 45 -6.86 -9.38 3.70
C LEU A 45 -5.71 -8.38 3.71
N VAL A 46 -5.75 -7.36 4.58
CA VAL A 46 -4.69 -6.36 4.68
C VAL A 46 -3.39 -6.99 5.19
N GLU A 47 -3.47 -7.92 6.16
CA GLU A 47 -2.31 -8.67 6.64
C GLU A 47 -1.70 -9.56 5.55
N GLU A 48 -2.53 -10.26 4.76
CA GLU A 48 -2.07 -11.06 3.63
C GLU A 48 -1.39 -10.20 2.55
N ILE A 49 -1.99 -9.06 2.19
CA ILE A 49 -1.41 -8.11 1.22
C ILE A 49 -0.09 -7.57 1.76
N ALA A 50 -0.02 -7.18 3.03
CA ALA A 50 1.20 -6.66 3.64
C ALA A 50 2.34 -7.69 3.57
N LYS A 51 2.05 -8.97 3.81
CA LYS A 51 3.01 -10.07 3.67
C LYS A 51 3.49 -10.21 2.23
N GLN A 52 2.57 -10.27 1.26
CA GLN A 52 2.92 -10.37 -0.16
C GLN A 52 3.75 -9.16 -0.63
N VAL A 53 3.41 -7.95 -0.19
CA VAL A 53 4.15 -6.72 -0.52
C VAL A 53 5.57 -6.76 0.05
N GLN A 54 5.75 -7.25 1.28
CA GLN A 54 7.08 -7.44 1.85
C GLN A 54 7.92 -8.45 1.05
N GLU A 55 7.33 -9.58 0.67
CA GLU A 55 8.00 -10.59 -0.17
C GLU A 55 8.40 -10.03 -1.55
N LEU A 56 7.49 -9.26 -2.18
CA LEU A 56 7.75 -8.58 -3.45
C LEU A 56 8.86 -7.55 -3.32
N LYS A 57 8.91 -6.80 -2.22
CA LYS A 57 9.95 -5.81 -1.96
C LYS A 57 11.33 -6.46 -1.77
N VAL A 58 11.40 -7.59 -1.05
CA VAL A 58 12.64 -8.38 -0.94
C VAL A 58 13.10 -8.88 -2.31
N LYS A 59 12.17 -9.38 -3.13
CA LYS A 59 12.48 -9.78 -4.52
C LYS A 59 12.92 -8.62 -5.40
N ALA A 60 12.31 -7.45 -5.26
CA ALA A 60 12.67 -6.25 -6.02
C ALA A 60 14.05 -5.71 -5.62
N GLY A 61 14.39 -5.76 -4.32
CA GLY A 61 15.72 -5.38 -3.80
C GLY A 61 16.83 -6.36 -4.16
N SER A 62 16.51 -7.59 -4.59
CA SER A 62 17.49 -8.61 -5.01
C SER A 62 17.83 -8.58 -6.50
N LYS A 63 17.33 -7.59 -7.26
CA LYS A 63 17.67 -7.34 -8.67
C LYS A 63 18.36 -5.97 -8.84
N THR A 64 19.46 -5.70 -8.14
CA THR A 64 20.62 -4.95 -8.67
C THR A 64 21.79 -5.05 -7.71
#